data_AF-A0AAC8TFX4-F1
#
_entry.id   AF-A0AAC8TFX4-F1
#
_cell.length_a   1.000
_cell.length_b   1.000
_cell.length_c   1.000
_cell.angle_alpha   90.00
_cell.angle_beta   90.00
_cell.angle_gamma   90.00
#
_symmetry.space_group_name_H-M   'P 1'
#
loop_
_entity.id
_entity.type
_entity.pdbx_description
1 polymer ?
#
loop_
_entity_poly.entity_id
_entity_poly.type
_entity_poly.pdbx_seq_one_letter_code
_entity_poly.pdbx_strand_id
1 'polypeptide(L)'
;MLAHSVVNGTKTWTTPNGELRLWQPAPHVIVTRFQGAMYDAHLAHLAMMSIEGIVSTQTKTDVFHDWEEMELYATEARTIMTERAIPLAPKLNSLSVLFGSKVVLMGVSLASLKLGGINTYTSREDFEQAVQQAAASRPGTFKPPH
;
A
#
# COMPACT_ATOMS: atom_id res chain seq x y z
N MET A 1 22.93 -1.82 2.88
CA MET A 1 22.93 -1.81 1.40
C MET A 1 21.49 -2.03 0.95
N LEU A 2 21.01 -1.24 -0.01
CA LEU A 2 19.71 -1.39 -0.65
C LEU A 2 19.93 -2.17 -1.95
N ALA A 3 19.21 -3.27 -2.15
CA ALA A 3 19.11 -3.91 -3.45
C ALA A 3 17.81 -3.48 -4.13
N HIS A 4 17.86 -3.13 -5.41
CA HIS A 4 16.68 -2.80 -6.22
C HIS A 4 16.67 -3.67 -7.47
N SER A 5 15.54 -4.32 -7.74
CA SER A 5 15.34 -5.13 -8.93
C SER A 5 13.94 -4.94 -9.52
N VAL A 6 13.82 -5.14 -10.82
CA VAL A 6 12.52 -5.21 -11.50
C VAL A 6 12.41 -6.56 -12.20
N VAL A 7 11.44 -7.37 -11.80
CA VAL A 7 11.17 -8.69 -12.40
C VAL A 7 9.69 -8.78 -12.72
N ASN A 8 9.36 -9.07 -13.99
CA ASN A 8 7.97 -9.13 -14.48
C ASN A 8 7.11 -7.89 -14.13
N GLY A 9 7.71 -6.70 -14.13
CA GLY A 9 7.04 -5.45 -13.78
C GLY A 9 6.91 -5.18 -12.28
N THR A 10 7.26 -6.13 -11.42
CA THR A 10 7.33 -5.95 -9.96
C THR A 10 8.63 -5.25 -9.60
N LYS A 11 8.54 -4.12 -8.90
CA LYS A 11 9.68 -3.45 -8.29
C LYS A 11 9.90 -4.01 -6.90
N THR A 12 11.13 -4.37 -6.58
CA THR A 12 11.51 -4.90 -5.26
C THR A 12 12.67 -4.08 -4.69
N TRP A 13 12.54 -3.71 -3.43
CA TRP A 13 13.59 -3.06 -2.63
C TRP A 13 13.85 -3.88 -1.37
N THR A 14 15.10 -4.27 -1.16
CA THR A 14 15.50 -5.08 0.01
C THR A 14 16.46 -4.29 0.90
N THR A 15 16.19 -4.29 2.20
CA THR A 15 17.05 -3.78 3.27
C THR A 15 17.37 -4.91 4.24
N PRO A 16 18.31 -4.73 5.19
CA PRO A 16 18.53 -5.70 6.26
C PRO A 16 17.29 -6.01 7.12
N ASN A 17 16.30 -5.11 7.15
CA ASN A 17 15.14 -5.21 8.03
C ASN A 17 13.87 -5.67 7.30
N GLY A 18 13.92 -5.87 5.98
CA GLY A 18 12.78 -6.34 5.23
C GLY A 18 12.84 -6.06 3.73
N GLU A 19 11.75 -6.40 3.08
CA GLU A 19 11.58 -6.28 1.64
C GLU A 19 10.26 -5.58 1.32
N LEU A 20 10.33 -4.57 0.46
CA LEU A 20 9.19 -3.90 -0.13
C LEU A 20 9.05 -4.33 -1.59
N ARG A 21 7.86 -4.80 -1.96
CA ARG A 21 7.47 -5.06 -3.35
C ARG A 21 6.37 -4.10 -3.76
N LEU A 22 6.36 -3.73 -5.04
CA LEU A 22 5.27 -2.99 -5.67
C LEU A 22 5.01 -3.55 -7.07
N TRP A 23 3.75 -3.81 -7.38
CA TRP A 23 3.32 -4.24 -8.72
C TRP A 23 1.93 -3.69 -9.06
N GLN A 24 1.54 -3.81 -10.34
CA GLN A 24 0.24 -3.35 -10.85
C GLN A 24 -0.50 -4.52 -11.53
N PRO A 25 -1.46 -5.17 -10.85
CA PRO A 25 -2.29 -6.23 -11.44
C PRO A 25 -3.13 -5.75 -12.64
N ALA A 26 -3.47 -4.47 -12.67
CA ALA A 26 -4.10 -3.75 -13.76
C ALA A 26 -3.60 -2.30 -13.75
N PRO A 27 -3.73 -1.52 -14.83
CA PRO A 27 -3.24 -0.15 -14.87
C PRO A 27 -3.69 0.69 -13.67
N HIS A 28 -4.98 0.62 -13.28
CA HIS A 28 -5.57 1.39 -12.18
C HIS A 28 -5.47 0.73 -10.80
N VAL A 29 -4.68 -0.34 -10.63
CA VAL A 29 -4.52 -1.04 -9.35
C VAL A 29 -3.06 -1.06 -8.96
N ILE A 30 -2.74 -0.56 -7.76
CA ILE A 30 -1.41 -0.63 -7.17
C ILE A 30 -1.47 -1.58 -5.99
N VAL A 31 -0.53 -2.53 -5.93
CA VAL A 31 -0.32 -3.33 -4.73
C VAL A 31 1.11 -3.12 -4.25
N THR A 32 1.25 -2.88 -2.95
CA THR A 32 2.55 -2.96 -2.29
C THR A 32 2.52 -4.06 -1.25
N ARG A 33 3.62 -4.80 -1.10
CA ARG A 33 3.80 -5.73 0.02
C ARG A 33 5.05 -5.37 0.79
N PHE A 34 4.95 -5.33 2.11
CA PHE A 34 6.14 -5.29 2.96
C PHE A 34 6.20 -6.54 3.82
N GLN A 35 7.38 -7.14 3.87
CA GLN A 35 7.71 -8.26 4.73
C GLN A 35 8.97 -7.95 5.52
N GLY A 36 8.92 -8.01 6.84
CA GLY A 36 10.10 -7.87 7.69
C GLY A 36 9.86 -7.22 9.04
N ALA A 37 10.96 -7.13 9.80
CA ALA A 37 10.96 -6.68 11.18
C ALA A 37 10.66 -5.18 11.34
N MET A 38 11.07 -4.34 10.38
CA MET A 38 10.93 -2.88 10.52
C MET A 38 10.75 -2.15 9.18
N TYR A 39 9.59 -1.52 9.00
CA TYR A 39 9.34 -0.60 7.89
C TYR A 39 9.85 0.81 8.22
N ASP A 40 10.93 1.24 7.57
CA ASP A 40 11.61 2.50 7.86
C ASP A 40 11.21 3.65 6.92
N ALA A 41 11.71 4.85 7.24
CA ALA A 41 11.46 6.06 6.47
C ALA A 41 11.96 5.96 5.02
N HIS A 42 13.05 5.24 4.79
CA HIS A 42 13.63 5.09 3.47
C HIS A 42 12.72 4.27 2.55
N LEU A 43 12.21 3.14 3.05
CA LEU A 43 11.21 2.33 2.36
C LEU A 43 9.90 3.11 2.14
N ALA A 44 9.45 3.89 3.12
CA ALA A 44 8.29 4.77 2.96
C ALA A 44 8.48 5.79 1.83
N HIS A 45 9.67 6.39 1.69
CA HIS A 45 9.97 7.29 0.58
C HIS A 45 9.90 6.58 -0.77
N LEU A 46 10.49 5.39 -0.89
CA LEU A 46 10.50 4.60 -2.12
C LEU A 46 9.09 4.16 -2.53
N ALA A 47 8.27 3.71 -1.58
CA ALA A 47 6.87 3.37 -1.80
C ALA A 47 6.10 4.60 -2.31
N MET A 48 6.16 5.71 -1.59
CA MET A 48 5.39 6.91 -1.96
C MET A 48 5.85 7.54 -3.27
N MET A 49 7.15 7.58 -3.56
CA MET A 49 7.63 8.05 -4.87
C MET A 49 7.07 7.20 -6.02
N SER A 50 6.99 5.88 -5.82
CA SER A 50 6.45 4.97 -6.83
C SER A 50 4.93 5.13 -7.00
N ILE A 51 4.19 5.23 -5.88
CA ILE A 51 2.75 5.45 -5.88
C ILE A 51 2.39 6.79 -6.53
N GLU A 52 3.06 7.87 -6.13
CA GLU A 52 2.86 9.21 -6.70
C GLU A 52 3.13 9.23 -8.21
N GLY A 53 4.21 8.57 -8.65
CA GLY A 53 4.52 8.46 -10.08
C GLY A 53 3.36 7.84 -10.86
N ILE A 54 2.79 6.74 -10.36
CA ILE A 54 1.66 6.06 -10.99
C ILE A 54 0.39 6.93 -10.95
N VAL A 55 0.01 7.41 -9.76
CA VAL A 55 -1.20 8.21 -9.51
C VAL A 55 -1.14 9.59 -10.20
N SER A 56 0.05 10.08 -10.56
CA SER A 56 0.17 11.32 -11.33
C SER A 56 -0.39 11.20 -12.75
N THR A 57 -0.37 9.98 -13.31
CA THR A 57 -0.80 9.69 -14.69
C THR A 57 -2.18 9.03 -14.77
N GLN A 58 -2.73 8.63 -13.62
CA GLN A 58 -3.95 7.85 -13.53
C GLN A 58 -4.88 8.40 -12.46
N THR A 59 -6.17 8.49 -12.78
CA THR A 59 -7.20 8.85 -11.80
C THR A 59 -8.00 7.62 -11.42
N LYS A 60 -8.61 7.66 -10.23
CA LYS A 60 -9.44 6.57 -9.68
C LYS A 60 -8.67 5.26 -9.50
N THR A 61 -7.49 5.38 -8.90
CA THR A 61 -6.59 4.25 -8.61
C THR A 61 -7.02 3.54 -7.32
N ASP A 62 -7.05 2.21 -7.34
CA ASP A 62 -7.21 1.37 -6.15
C ASP A 62 -5.82 1.01 -5.60
N VAL A 63 -5.59 1.32 -4.32
CA VAL A 63 -4.31 1.07 -3.65
C VAL A 63 -4.48 0.02 -2.56
N PHE A 64 -3.69 -1.04 -2.65
CA PHE A 64 -3.66 -2.13 -1.70
C PHE A 64 -2.29 -2.23 -1.05
N HIS A 65 -2.27 -2.23 0.28
CA HIS A 65 -1.10 -2.46 1.08
C HIS A 65 -1.21 -3.81 1.78
N ASP A 66 -0.38 -4.76 1.38
CA ASP A 66 -0.16 -6.02 2.07
C ASP A 66 0.92 -5.81 3.14
N TRP A 67 0.48 -5.60 4.38
CA TRP A 67 1.31 -5.43 5.57
C TRP A 67 1.06 -6.55 6.59
N GLU A 68 0.61 -7.72 6.15
CA GLU A 68 0.38 -8.88 7.04
C GLU A 68 1.67 -9.30 7.74
N GLU A 69 2.78 -9.30 7.01
CA GLU A 69 4.11 -9.64 7.52
C GLU A 69 4.94 -8.41 7.94
N MET A 70 4.28 -7.28 8.21
CA MET A 70 4.92 -6.11 8.82
C MET A 70 4.84 -6.21 10.34
N GLU A 71 5.99 -6.40 11.00
CA GLU A 71 6.01 -6.48 12.46
C GLU A 71 5.90 -5.09 13.10
N LEU A 72 6.79 -4.17 12.71
CA LEU A 72 6.88 -2.80 13.21
C LEU A 72 7.08 -1.79 12.08
N TYR A 73 6.80 -0.53 12.39
CA TYR A 73 7.10 0.60 11.51
C TYR A 73 7.73 1.76 12.30
N ALA A 74 8.60 2.53 11.65
CA ALA A 74 9.12 3.78 12.21
C ALA A 74 8.01 4.83 12.27
N THR A 75 7.91 5.59 13.36
CA THR A 75 6.98 6.73 13.46
C THR A 75 7.11 7.68 12.26
N GLU A 76 8.33 7.94 11.82
CA GLU A 76 8.62 8.76 10.64
C GLU A 76 8.06 8.13 9.34
N ALA A 77 8.18 6.81 9.16
CA ALA A 77 7.60 6.10 8.02
C ALA A 77 6.08 6.29 7.95
N ARG A 78 5.38 6.17 9.09
CA ARG A 78 3.92 6.44 9.16
C ARG A 78 3.60 7.88 8.78
N THR A 79 4.37 8.84 9.28
CA THR A 79 4.21 10.26 8.96
C THR A 79 4.37 10.50 7.47
N ILE A 80 5.45 10.01 6.85
CA ILE A 80 5.72 10.12 5.41
C ILE A 80 4.58 9.54 4.58
N MET A 81 4.19 8.28 4.86
CA MET A 81 3.12 7.61 4.11
C MET A 81 1.81 8.39 4.21
N THR A 82 1.45 8.86 5.41
CA THR A 82 0.17 9.54 5.64
C THR A 82 0.17 10.93 5.01
N GLU A 83 1.18 11.76 5.27
CA GLU A 83 1.23 13.14 4.81
C GLU A 83 1.31 13.24 3.28
N ARG A 84 2.06 12.33 2.65
CA ARG A 84 2.15 12.26 1.19
C ARG A 84 0.91 11.64 0.54
N ALA A 85 0.14 10.81 1.25
CA ALA A 85 -1.11 10.26 0.74
C ALA A 85 -2.27 11.28 0.78
N ILE A 86 -2.27 12.26 1.69
CA ILE A 86 -3.33 13.30 1.80
C ILE A 86 -3.63 13.98 0.45
N PRO A 87 -2.66 14.55 -0.28
CA PRO A 87 -2.94 15.19 -1.57
C PRO A 87 -3.34 14.20 -2.68
N LEU A 88 -3.08 12.90 -2.49
CA LEU A 88 -3.48 11.86 -3.44
C LEU A 88 -4.91 11.37 -3.21
N ALA A 89 -5.44 11.48 -1.99
CA ALA A 89 -6.74 10.93 -1.61
C ALA A 89 -7.89 11.26 -2.60
N PRO A 90 -8.02 12.48 -3.16
CA PRO A 90 -9.08 12.78 -4.14
C PRO A 90 -8.95 12.01 -5.47
N LYS A 91 -7.75 11.52 -5.79
CA LYS A 91 -7.46 10.74 -7.00
C LYS A 91 -7.59 9.23 -6.78
N LEU A 92 -7.65 8.78 -5.54
CA LEU A 92 -7.84 7.37 -5.23
C LEU A 92 -9.32 6.99 -5.39
N ASN A 93 -9.56 5.75 -5.80
CA ASN A 93 -10.88 5.14 -5.70
C ASN A 93 -11.05 4.46 -4.34
N SER A 94 -10.04 3.70 -3.92
CA SER A 94 -10.00 3.06 -2.62
C SER A 94 -8.57 2.94 -2.08
N LEU A 95 -8.46 2.86 -0.76
CA LEU A 95 -7.24 2.53 -0.04
C LEU A 95 -7.55 1.36 0.91
N SER A 96 -6.79 0.28 0.77
CA SER A 96 -7.01 -0.99 1.43
C SER A 96 -5.73 -1.48 2.10
N VAL A 97 -5.82 -1.98 3.33
CA VAL A 97 -4.68 -2.51 4.08
C VAL A 97 -5.02 -3.89 4.65
N LEU A 98 -4.21 -4.89 4.33
CA LEU A 98 -4.15 -6.12 5.10
C LEU A 98 -3.08 -5.95 6.18
N PHE A 99 -3.39 -6.34 7.41
CA PHE A 99 -2.45 -6.25 8.54
C PHE A 99 -2.43 -7.54 9.35
N GLY A 100 -1.28 -7.85 9.95
CA GLY A 100 -1.12 -9.00 10.84
C GLY A 100 -0.85 -8.62 12.30
N SER A 101 -0.43 -7.37 12.56
CA SER A 101 -0.05 -6.91 13.90
C SER A 101 -0.94 -5.80 14.44
N LYS A 102 -1.15 -5.78 15.75
CA LYS A 102 -1.93 -4.72 16.45
C LYS A 102 -1.26 -3.34 16.33
N VAL A 103 0.08 -3.32 16.25
CA VAL A 103 0.84 -2.07 16.08
C VAL A 103 0.55 -1.46 14.72
N VAL A 104 0.59 -2.27 13.65
CA VAL A 104 0.24 -1.83 12.30
C VAL A 104 -1.20 -1.34 12.24
N LEU A 105 -2.16 -2.08 12.81
CA LEU A 105 -3.57 -1.66 12.88
C LEU A 105 -3.72 -0.28 13.53
N MET A 106 -3.07 -0.04 14.66
CA MET A 106 -3.10 1.26 15.34
C MET A 106 -2.59 2.39 14.42
N GLY A 107 -1.50 2.15 13.69
CA GLY A 107 -0.97 3.09 12.70
C GLY A 107 -1.97 3.37 11.58
N VAL A 108 -2.61 2.34 11.04
CA VAL A 108 -3.66 2.43 10.01
C VAL A 108 -4.86 3.23 10.52
N SER A 109 -5.32 2.99 11.75
CA SER A 109 -6.43 3.74 12.33
C SER A 109 -6.15 5.25 12.40
N LEU A 110 -4.92 5.64 12.80
CA LEU A 110 -4.52 7.04 12.83
C LEU A 110 -4.45 7.67 11.43
N ALA A 111 -3.97 6.92 10.43
CA ALA A 111 -3.93 7.37 9.05
C ALA A 111 -5.35 7.50 8.46
N SER A 112 -6.24 6.55 8.77
CA SER A 112 -7.63 6.51 8.29
C SER A 112 -8.40 7.78 8.64
N LEU A 113 -8.21 8.30 9.86
CA LEU A 113 -8.81 9.58 10.30
C LEU A 113 -8.41 10.77 9.42
N LYS A 114 -7.19 10.76 8.86
CA LYS A 114 -6.68 11.84 8.00
C LYS A 114 -7.02 11.64 6.53
N LEU A 115 -7.16 10.39 6.10
CA LEU A 115 -7.36 10.02 4.68
C LEU A 115 -8.83 9.82 4.30
N GLY A 116 -9.76 9.98 5.26
CA GLY A 116 -11.20 9.86 5.00
C GLY A 116 -11.69 8.41 4.92
N GLY A 117 -10.95 7.47 5.51
CA GLY A 117 -11.27 6.05 5.53
C GLY A 117 -10.21 5.17 4.85
N ILE A 118 -9.89 4.05 5.48
CA ILE A 118 -9.07 2.96 4.95
C ILE A 118 -9.82 1.66 5.20
N ASN A 119 -9.96 0.84 4.15
CA ASN A 119 -10.56 -0.48 4.28
C ASN A 119 -9.51 -1.44 4.83
N THR A 120 -9.87 -2.27 5.81
CA THR A 120 -8.91 -3.15 6.48
C THR A 120 -9.30 -4.61 6.35
N TYR A 121 -8.31 -5.45 6.09
CA TYR A 121 -8.48 -6.89 5.95
C TYR A 121 -7.67 -7.63 7.02
N THR A 122 -8.26 -8.67 7.59
CA THR A 122 -7.60 -9.61 8.52
C THR A 122 -7.46 -11.01 7.93
N SER A 123 -8.05 -11.25 6.76
CA SER A 123 -7.99 -12.51 6.01
C SER A 123 -7.17 -12.31 4.75
N ARG A 124 -6.18 -13.18 4.53
CA ARG A 124 -5.39 -13.21 3.30
C ARG A 124 -6.30 -13.41 2.08
N GLU A 125 -7.21 -14.38 2.18
CA GLU A 125 -8.13 -14.76 1.11
C GLU A 125 -9.00 -13.58 0.66
N ASP A 126 -9.63 -12.88 1.62
CA ASP A 126 -10.54 -11.77 1.31
C ASP A 126 -9.81 -10.61 0.62
N PHE A 127 -8.60 -10.28 1.07
CA PHE A 127 -7.80 -9.23 0.45
C PHE A 127 -7.32 -9.64 -0.95
N GLU A 128 -6.90 -10.89 -1.14
CA GLU A 128 -6.51 -11.39 -2.47
C GLU A 128 -7.68 -11.35 -3.44
N GLN A 129 -8.86 -11.78 -2.98
CA GLN A 129 -10.10 -11.69 -3.75
C GLN A 129 -10.43 -10.23 -4.09
N ALA A 130 -10.29 -9.30 -3.15
CA ALA A 130 -10.50 -7.88 -3.38
C ALA A 130 -9.54 -7.30 -4.43
N VAL A 131 -8.25 -7.66 -4.37
CA VAL A 131 -7.25 -7.26 -5.39
C VAL A 131 -7.65 -7.78 -6.76
N GLN A 132 -8.04 -9.06 -6.86
CA GLN A 132 -8.47 -9.66 -8.13
C GLN A 132 -9.73 -8.99 -8.69
N GLN A 133 -10.72 -8.71 -7.83
CA GLN A 133 -11.93 -8.00 -8.22
C GLN A 133 -11.63 -6.57 -8.70
N ALA A 134 -10.76 -5.83 -8.02
CA ALA A 134 -10.35 -4.50 -8.44
C ALA A 134 -9.64 -4.53 -9.80
N ALA A 135 -8.77 -5.51 -10.01
CA ALA A 135 -8.04 -5.68 -11.27
C ALA A 135 -8.96 -6.02 -12.45
N ALA A 136 -10.02 -6.81 -12.22
CA ALA A 136 -11.02 -7.15 -13.23
C ALA A 136 -12.07 -6.04 -13.46
N SER A 137 -12.16 -5.06 -12.56
CA SER A 137 -13.12 -3.96 -12.63
C SER A 137 -12.65 -2.83 -13.53
N ARG A 138 -13.59 -1.97 -13.97
CA ARG A 138 -13.22 -0.71 -14.64
C ARG A 138 -12.63 0.27 -13.62
N PRO A 139 -11.71 1.17 -14.01
CA PRO A 139 -11.17 2.18 -13.11
C PRO A 139 -12.27 2.94 -12.37
N GLY A 140 -12.14 3.09 -11.05
CA GLY A 140 -13.10 3.82 -10.22
C GLY A 140 -14.44 3.12 -9.94
N THR A 141 -14.59 1.85 -10.30
CA THR A 141 -15.85 1.11 -10.10
C THR A 141 -15.75 0.03 -9.05
N PHE A 142 -14.54 -0.37 -8.66
CA PHE A 142 -14.34 -1.29 -7.54
C PHE A 142 -14.92 -0.68 -6.26
N LYS A 143 -15.64 -1.51 -5.50
CA LYS A 143 -16.15 -1.16 -4.19
C LYS A 143 -15.59 -2.16 -3.18
N PRO A 144 -14.77 -1.72 -2.23
CA PRO A 144 -14.28 -2.61 -1.19
C PRO A 144 -15.46 -3.14 -0.36
N PRO A 145 -15.41 -4.41 0.09
CA PRO A 145 -16.39 -4.95 1.03
C PRO A 145 -16.41 -4.14 2.33
N HIS A 146 -17.61 -3.99 2.90
CA HIS A 146 -17.85 -3.28 4.17
C HIS A 146 -17.57 -4.17 5.39
#